data_AF-A0A8B9TAH0-F1
#
_entry.id   AF-A0A8B9TAH0-F1
#
_cell.length_a   1.000
_cell.length_b   1.000
_cell.length_c   1.000
_cell.angle_alpha   90.00
_cell.angle_beta   90.00
_cell.angle_gamma   90.00
#
_symmetry.space_group_name_H-M   'P 1'
#
loop_
_entity.id
_entity.type
_entity.pdbx_description
1 polymer ?
#
loop_
_entity_poly.entity_id
_entity_poly.type
_entity_poly.pdbx_seq_one_letter_code
_entity_poly.pdbx_strand_id
1 'polypeptide(L)'
;MSLHACPALHSLTSSPLFGGLLLINLFSPPPPRCHSLDGFAVPAPSHPVLAAVGEAAVLPCCPDLGASAQPSEVSWLRMPHSSLVHHYSEQKGQDREQTPEYRGRTELLMHRIRQGCMDLRLSAVRPSDEGQYTCLVRCGVSYREAQLELKVTGSSDTLMGLQPSLLLFPEKKKKKKVSLGFFLFLDFLRGASPGMVVPSVILTVFGVIGFIAYLLKIKGKSFPKLQERKIWVIAKKLPF
;
A
#
# COMPACT_ATOMS: atom_id res chain seq x y z
N MET A 1 32.85 32.46 35.78
CA MET A 1 32.71 31.45 36.85
C MET A 1 32.81 32.17 38.18
N SER A 2 31.77 32.05 39.02
CA SER A 2 31.81 32.27 40.48
C SER A 2 32.09 33.70 40.98
N LEU A 3 31.44 34.28 42.00
CA LEU A 3 30.40 33.94 42.97
C LEU A 3 29.94 35.31 43.51
N HIS A 4 28.65 35.59 43.61
CA HIS A 4 28.19 36.67 44.49
C HIS A 4 27.10 36.13 45.41
N ALA A 5 27.47 36.02 46.67
CA ALA A 5 26.64 35.67 47.80
C ALA A 5 25.68 36.81 48.14
N CYS A 6 24.50 36.44 48.64
CA CYS A 6 23.57 37.35 49.33
C CYS A 6 24.21 38.01 50.55
N PRO A 7 23.71 39.18 50.94
CA PRO A 7 23.45 39.47 52.35
C PRO A 7 21.94 39.57 52.57
N ALA A 8 21.46 38.84 53.57
CA ALA A 8 20.14 39.04 54.13
C ALA A 8 20.16 40.20 55.15
N LEU A 9 18.95 40.74 55.36
CA LEU A 9 18.43 41.38 56.57
C LEU A 9 18.42 42.91 56.67
N HIS A 10 17.40 43.38 57.41
CA HIS A 10 16.96 44.74 57.74
C HIS A 10 16.01 45.32 56.67
N SER A 11 14.73 45.61 56.92
CA SER A 11 14.03 45.84 58.19
C SER A 11 12.51 45.81 57.95
N LEU A 12 11.79 45.21 58.89
CA LEU A 12 10.34 45.31 59.03
C LEU A 12 9.99 46.75 59.41
N THR A 13 9.21 47.45 58.58
CA THR A 13 8.37 48.55 59.08
C THR A 13 6.92 48.21 58.75
N SER A 14 6.20 47.93 59.81
CA SER A 14 4.77 47.66 59.85
C SER A 14 4.01 48.96 59.62
N SER A 15 3.04 48.95 58.71
CA SER A 15 1.88 49.83 58.77
C SER A 15 0.70 49.14 58.08
N PRO A 16 -0.39 48.84 58.81
CA PRO A 16 -1.58 48.20 58.28
C PRO A 16 -2.54 49.24 57.69
N LEU A 17 -3.52 48.76 56.92
CA LEU A 17 -4.69 49.48 56.41
C LEU A 17 -4.50 50.22 55.08
N PHE A 18 -4.43 49.47 53.97
CA PHE A 18 -5.40 49.61 52.86
C PHE A 18 -5.55 48.23 52.21
N GLY A 19 -6.78 47.71 52.25
CA GLY A 19 -7.15 46.33 51.93
C GLY A 19 -6.66 45.86 50.55
N GLY A 20 -6.06 44.67 50.55
CA GLY A 20 -5.45 44.05 49.39
C GLY A 20 -6.40 43.88 48.22
N LEU A 21 -6.08 44.55 47.13
CA LEU A 21 -6.54 44.24 45.78
C LEU A 21 -5.32 43.83 44.94
N LEU A 22 -4.78 42.64 45.16
CA LEU A 22 -3.90 41.98 44.20
C LEU A 22 -3.83 40.46 44.43
N LEU A 23 -4.98 39.78 44.39
CA LEU A 23 -5.04 38.34 44.13
C LEU A 23 -5.66 38.12 42.75
N ILE A 24 -5.02 38.63 41.70
CA ILE A 24 -5.39 38.32 40.32
C ILE A 24 -4.51 37.16 39.84
N ASN A 25 -5.01 35.95 40.12
CA ASN A 25 -4.91 34.73 39.32
C ASN A 25 -3.52 34.14 38.98
N LEU A 26 -3.10 33.14 39.77
CA LEU A 26 -2.23 32.03 39.32
C LEU A 26 -3.05 30.88 38.69
N PHE A 27 -4.27 31.13 38.24
CA PHE A 27 -5.05 30.16 37.46
C PHE A 27 -4.61 30.25 35.99
N SER A 28 -3.35 29.87 35.71
CA SER A 28 -3.02 29.52 34.33
C SER A 28 -3.87 28.30 33.99
N PRO A 29 -4.75 28.36 32.97
CA PRO A 29 -5.55 27.21 32.60
C PRO A 29 -4.59 26.04 32.32
N PRO A 30 -4.87 24.83 32.85
CA PRO A 30 -4.01 23.69 32.57
C PRO A 30 -3.88 23.53 31.06
N PRO A 31 -2.68 23.22 30.53
CA PRO A 31 -2.50 23.05 29.10
C PRO A 31 -3.51 22.01 28.60
N PRO A 32 -4.11 22.22 27.41
CA PRO A 32 -5.08 21.28 26.86
C PRO A 32 -4.47 19.89 26.86
N ARG A 33 -5.13 18.95 27.54
CA ARG A 33 -4.74 17.54 27.58
C ARG A 33 -5.61 16.81 26.57
N CYS A 34 -5.07 15.79 25.90
CA CYS A 34 -5.96 14.84 25.24
C CYS A 34 -6.86 14.21 26.31
N HIS A 35 -8.16 14.09 26.05
CA HIS A 35 -9.02 13.32 26.95
C HIS A 35 -8.54 11.86 26.96
N SER A 36 -8.23 11.36 28.16
CA SER A 36 -7.82 9.96 28.37
C SER A 36 -9.07 9.10 28.33
N LEU A 37 -9.29 8.40 27.23
CA LEU A 37 -9.98 7.12 27.28
C LEU A 37 -8.86 6.08 27.17
N ASP A 38 -8.80 5.20 28.16
CA ASP A 38 -7.81 4.12 28.25
C ASP A 38 -7.64 3.40 26.90
N GLY A 39 -6.39 3.17 26.51
CA GLY A 39 -6.05 2.36 25.32
C GLY A 39 -5.14 3.08 24.35
N PHE A 40 -3.85 2.75 24.44
CA PHE A 40 -2.85 3.03 23.40
C PHE A 40 -3.30 2.41 22.06
N ALA A 41 -3.09 3.14 20.97
CA ALA A 41 -3.41 2.82 19.57
C ALA A 41 -4.89 2.95 19.15
N VAL A 42 -5.14 3.97 18.32
CA VAL A 42 -6.38 4.09 17.54
C VAL A 42 -6.38 2.98 16.48
N PRO A 43 -7.53 2.32 16.22
CA PRO A 43 -7.59 1.26 15.21
C PRO A 43 -7.06 1.77 13.87
N ALA A 44 -6.10 1.02 13.31
CA ALA A 44 -5.63 1.24 11.96
C ALA A 44 -6.82 1.30 10.99
N PRO A 45 -6.76 2.10 9.90
CA PRO A 45 -7.83 2.13 8.92
C PRO A 45 -8.13 0.70 8.45
N SER A 46 -9.42 0.40 8.32
CA SER A 46 -9.91 -0.97 8.03
C SER A 46 -9.29 -1.59 6.78
N HIS A 47 -8.78 -0.77 5.86
CA HIS A 47 -8.17 -1.17 4.59
C HIS A 47 -6.86 -0.40 4.37
N PRO A 48 -5.86 -1.00 3.70
CA PRO A 48 -4.63 -0.31 3.34
C PRO A 48 -4.92 0.84 2.37
N VAL A 49 -4.12 1.90 2.47
CA VAL A 49 -4.14 3.00 1.50
C VAL A 49 -3.47 2.51 0.22
N LEU A 50 -4.17 2.60 -0.90
CA LEU A 50 -3.62 2.22 -2.21
C LEU A 50 -3.15 3.47 -2.94
N ALA A 51 -1.94 3.41 -3.52
CA ALA A 51 -1.41 4.49 -4.33
C ALA A 51 -0.64 3.97 -5.54
N ALA A 52 -0.83 4.59 -6.70
CA ALA A 52 -0.08 4.21 -7.90
C ALA A 52 1.33 4.83 -7.91
N VAL A 53 2.31 4.10 -8.49
CA VAL A 53 3.66 4.63 -8.70
C VAL A 53 3.59 5.93 -9.52
N GLY A 54 4.27 6.97 -9.05
CA GLY A 54 4.30 8.30 -9.67
C GLY A 54 3.18 9.24 -9.24
N GLU A 55 2.09 8.71 -8.68
CA GLU A 55 0.95 9.51 -8.22
C GLU A 55 1.17 10.08 -6.80
N ALA A 56 0.23 10.90 -6.34
CA ALA A 56 0.18 11.34 -4.95
C ALA A 56 -0.74 10.43 -4.11
N ALA A 57 -0.32 10.14 -2.88
CA ALA A 57 -1.11 9.46 -1.87
C ALA A 57 -1.48 10.43 -0.75
N VAL A 58 -2.67 10.24 -0.16
CA VAL A 58 -3.05 10.89 1.09
C VAL A 58 -3.12 9.83 2.17
N LEU A 59 -2.30 9.99 3.19
CA LEU A 59 -2.20 9.10 4.34
C LEU A 59 -3.06 9.69 5.47
N PRO A 60 -4.23 9.11 5.78
CA PRO A 60 -5.14 9.66 6.78
C PRO A 60 -4.64 9.41 8.20
N CYS A 61 -4.78 10.41 9.08
CA CYS A 61 -4.48 10.28 10.50
C CYS A 61 -5.43 11.15 11.31
N CYS A 62 -6.45 10.55 11.91
CA CYS A 62 -7.44 11.26 12.73
C CYS A 62 -7.58 10.57 14.09
N PRO A 63 -6.56 10.63 14.97
CA PRO A 63 -6.65 10.06 16.28
C PRO A 63 -7.67 10.83 17.13
N ASP A 64 -8.29 10.15 18.10
CA ASP A 64 -9.18 10.83 19.05
C ASP A 64 -8.35 11.68 20.03
N LEU A 65 -8.32 12.99 19.78
CA LEU A 65 -7.68 13.97 20.63
C LEU A 65 -8.63 14.46 21.75
N GLY A 66 -9.94 14.31 21.60
CA GLY A 66 -10.96 14.96 22.42
C GLY A 66 -11.35 16.36 21.93
N ALA A 67 -12.55 16.82 22.31
CA ALA A 67 -13.27 17.94 21.69
C ALA A 67 -12.59 19.34 21.72
N SER A 68 -11.53 19.53 22.53
CA SER A 68 -10.83 20.82 22.67
C SER A 68 -9.31 20.71 22.51
N ALA A 69 -8.81 19.53 22.13
CA ALA A 69 -7.39 19.27 22.03
C ALA A 69 -6.88 19.63 20.61
N GLN A 70 -5.88 20.51 20.54
CA GLN A 70 -5.18 20.83 19.29
C GLN A 70 -3.77 20.22 19.27
N PRO A 71 -3.32 19.74 18.11
CA PRO A 71 -1.98 19.16 17.99
C PRO A 71 -0.92 20.27 18.05
N SER A 72 0.00 20.15 19.01
CA SER A 72 1.17 21.04 19.11
C SER A 72 2.35 20.55 18.27
N GLU A 73 2.41 19.24 18.02
CA GLU A 73 3.47 18.58 17.27
C GLU A 73 2.92 17.34 16.55
N VAL A 74 3.38 17.10 15.33
CA VAL A 74 2.96 15.98 14.48
C VAL A 74 4.20 15.37 13.84
N SER A 75 4.40 14.08 14.05
CA SER A 75 5.49 13.30 13.47
C SER A 75 4.93 12.13 12.68
N TRP A 76 5.30 12.04 11.41
CA TRP A 76 5.06 10.87 10.59
C TRP A 76 6.33 10.03 10.51
N LEU A 77 6.21 8.78 10.91
CA LEU A 77 7.30 7.82 10.99
C LEU A 77 7.00 6.63 10.09
N ARG A 78 8.03 6.09 9.44
CA ARG A 78 7.92 4.83 8.71
C ARG A 78 8.53 3.69 9.51
N MET A 79 7.77 2.60 9.65
CA MET A 79 8.20 1.39 10.35
C MET A 79 8.91 0.41 9.40
N PRO A 80 9.80 -0.47 9.90
CA PRO A 80 10.21 -0.63 11.30
C PRO A 80 11.37 0.29 11.74
N HIS A 81 12.00 1.01 10.81
CA HIS A 81 13.22 1.80 11.08
C HIS A 81 12.95 3.15 11.76
N SER A 82 11.68 3.49 12.00
CA SER A 82 11.24 4.79 12.54
C SER A 82 11.80 5.98 11.76
N SER A 83 11.92 5.84 10.43
CA SER A 83 12.43 6.91 9.57
C SER A 83 11.47 8.10 9.58
N LEU A 84 11.99 9.31 9.79
CA LEU A 84 11.19 10.52 9.87
C LEU A 84 10.73 10.97 8.47
N VAL A 85 9.45 10.74 8.18
CA VAL A 85 8.80 11.05 6.90
C VAL A 85 8.39 12.52 6.83
N HIS A 86 7.80 13.03 7.92
CA HIS A 86 7.38 14.42 8.03
C HIS A 86 7.35 14.84 9.50
N HIS A 87 7.70 16.10 9.78
CA HIS A 87 7.58 16.69 11.11
C HIS A 87 7.01 18.10 10.99
N TYR A 88 6.06 18.39 11.88
CA TYR A 88 5.43 19.69 12.00
C TYR A 88 5.32 20.06 13.49
N SER A 89 5.65 21.31 13.80
CA SER A 89 5.44 21.91 15.12
C SER A 89 4.68 23.22 14.95
N GLU A 90 3.70 23.48 15.82
CA GLU A 90 2.96 24.75 15.82
C GLU A 90 3.89 25.97 15.95
N GLN A 91 4.99 25.84 16.70
CA GLN A 91 5.92 26.94 16.96
C GLN A 91 6.87 27.23 15.79
N LYS A 92 7.28 26.20 15.05
CA LYS A 92 8.34 26.27 14.03
C LYS A 92 7.83 26.01 12.60
N GLY A 93 6.59 25.57 12.45
CA GLY A 93 6.07 25.04 11.20
C GLY A 93 6.68 23.68 10.85
N GLN A 94 6.86 23.44 9.56
CA GLN A 94 7.48 22.21 9.06
C GLN A 94 9.01 22.22 9.30
N ASP A 95 9.52 21.13 9.85
CA ASP A 95 10.97 20.95 10.07
C ASP A 95 11.67 20.33 8.85
N ARG A 96 12.95 20.65 8.68
CA ARG A 96 13.87 20.13 7.64
C ARG A 96 14.63 18.88 8.07
N GLU A 97 14.45 18.40 9.29
CA GLU A 97 15.06 17.15 9.81
C GLU A 97 14.51 15.86 9.16
N GLN A 98 13.61 15.97 8.17
CA GLN A 98 13.11 14.84 7.37
C GLN A 98 14.24 14.01 6.74
N THR A 99 14.03 12.69 6.70
CA THR A 99 14.90 11.75 5.98
C THR A 99 14.99 12.17 4.49
N PRO A 100 16.18 12.14 3.87
CA PRO A 100 16.38 12.66 2.51
C PRO A 100 15.41 12.13 1.44
N GLU A 101 14.93 10.89 1.58
CA GLU A 101 14.01 10.23 0.66
C GLU A 101 12.61 10.89 0.55
N TYR A 102 12.20 11.62 1.59
CA TYR A 102 10.88 12.26 1.68
C TYR A 102 10.92 13.78 1.53
N ARG A 103 12.12 14.38 1.52
CA ARG A 103 12.28 15.83 1.39
C ARG A 103 11.65 16.34 0.10
N GLY A 104 10.81 17.37 0.23
CA GLY A 104 10.11 17.98 -0.91
C GLY A 104 8.99 17.12 -1.52
N ARG A 105 8.71 15.95 -0.94
CA ARG A 105 7.62 15.06 -1.40
C ARG A 105 6.45 15.02 -0.42
N THR A 106 6.63 15.47 0.82
CA THR A 106 5.62 15.40 1.87
C THR A 106 5.05 16.76 2.25
N GLU A 107 3.74 16.82 2.42
CA GLU A 107 2.99 18.02 2.80
C GLU A 107 1.89 17.65 3.79
N LEU A 108 1.85 18.31 4.95
CA LEU A 108 0.78 18.11 5.93
C LEU A 108 -0.45 18.96 5.56
N LEU A 109 -1.62 18.34 5.52
CA LEU A 109 -2.87 18.98 5.08
C LEU A 109 -3.48 19.88 6.18
N MET A 110 -3.01 21.12 6.26
CA MET A 110 -3.38 22.10 7.30
C MET A 110 -4.88 22.32 7.48
N HIS A 111 -5.67 22.22 6.40
CA HIS A 111 -7.12 22.47 6.43
C HIS A 111 -7.90 21.45 7.29
N ARG A 112 -7.33 20.26 7.52
CA ARG A 112 -7.94 19.17 8.31
C ARG A 112 -7.50 19.18 9.77
N ILE A 113 -6.45 19.93 10.13
CA ILE A 113 -5.91 19.99 11.50
C ILE A 113 -6.95 20.50 12.49
N ARG A 114 -7.78 21.47 12.10
CA ARG A 114 -8.87 22.00 12.95
C ARG A 114 -9.93 20.96 13.29
N GLN A 115 -9.99 19.87 12.53
CA GLN A 115 -10.90 18.74 12.74
C GLN A 115 -10.23 17.59 13.53
N GLY A 116 -9.00 17.79 14.00
CA GLY A 116 -8.21 16.75 14.68
C GLY A 116 -7.56 15.73 13.73
N CYS A 117 -7.51 16.05 12.43
CA CYS A 117 -6.93 15.19 11.41
C CYS A 117 -5.61 15.75 10.85
N MET A 118 -4.57 14.94 10.90
CA MET A 118 -3.19 15.26 10.52
C MET A 118 -2.78 14.47 9.28
N ASP A 119 -3.64 14.51 8.25
CA ASP A 119 -3.46 13.79 7.00
C ASP A 119 -2.21 14.28 6.26
N LEU A 120 -1.37 13.34 5.81
CA LEU A 120 -0.13 13.63 5.08
C LEU A 120 -0.30 13.32 3.59
N ARG A 121 0.01 14.30 2.74
CA ARG A 121 0.15 14.08 1.31
C ARG A 121 1.59 13.67 1.00
N LEU A 122 1.77 12.51 0.37
CA LEU A 122 3.04 12.03 -0.18
C LEU A 122 2.96 12.08 -1.71
N SER A 123 3.84 12.85 -2.34
CA SER A 123 3.88 13.06 -3.78
C SER A 123 4.90 12.14 -4.47
N ALA A 124 4.62 11.81 -5.74
CA ALA A 124 5.46 10.98 -6.59
C ALA A 124 5.83 9.65 -5.92
N VAL A 125 4.80 8.88 -5.53
CA VAL A 125 4.94 7.60 -4.81
C VAL A 125 5.86 6.64 -5.54
N ARG A 126 6.74 5.98 -4.80
CA ARG A 126 7.73 5.02 -5.28
C ARG A 126 7.41 3.63 -4.74
N PRO A 127 7.82 2.54 -5.41
CA PRO A 127 7.71 1.19 -4.86
C PRO A 127 8.39 1.07 -3.48
N SER A 128 9.47 1.82 -3.27
CA SER A 128 10.17 1.88 -1.99
C SER A 128 9.37 2.51 -0.85
N ASP A 129 8.27 3.22 -1.14
CA ASP A 129 7.45 3.85 -0.11
C ASP A 129 6.40 2.89 0.49
N GLU A 130 6.21 1.70 -0.10
CA GLU A 130 5.32 0.68 0.44
C GLU A 130 5.70 0.28 1.88
N GLY A 131 4.70 0.13 2.75
CA GLY A 131 4.90 -0.34 4.11
C GLY A 131 4.03 0.36 5.14
N GLN A 132 4.38 0.18 6.41
CA GLN A 132 3.64 0.70 7.55
C GLN A 132 4.13 2.09 7.97
N TYR A 133 3.18 2.98 8.19
CA TYR A 133 3.39 4.34 8.67
C TYR A 133 2.68 4.53 10.01
N THR A 134 3.32 5.29 10.88
CA THR A 134 2.77 5.70 12.18
C THR A 134 2.73 7.21 12.22
N CYS A 135 1.56 7.78 12.49
CA CYS A 135 1.46 9.18 12.86
C CYS A 135 1.47 9.30 14.40
N LEU A 136 2.34 10.15 14.92
CA LEU A 136 2.45 10.47 16.33
C LEU A 136 2.09 11.93 16.52
N VAL A 137 1.14 12.19 17.40
CA VAL A 137 0.54 13.50 17.60
C VAL A 137 0.67 13.86 19.05
N ARG A 138 1.33 14.99 19.31
CA ARG A 138 1.40 15.58 20.64
C ARG A 138 0.28 16.60 20.80
N CYS A 139 -0.43 16.52 21.91
CA CYS A 139 -1.31 17.60 22.36
C CYS A 139 -1.10 17.81 23.85
N GLY A 140 -0.58 18.99 24.19
CA GLY A 140 -0.12 19.34 25.52
C GLY A 140 0.99 18.39 26.00
N VAL A 141 0.71 17.66 27.08
CA VAL A 141 1.64 16.72 27.71
C VAL A 141 1.43 15.26 27.25
N SER A 142 0.40 14.99 26.47
CA SER A 142 0.02 13.65 26.03
C SER A 142 0.34 13.41 24.55
N TYR A 143 0.50 12.14 24.20
CA TYR A 143 0.67 11.68 22.83
C TYR A 143 -0.49 10.78 22.41
N ARG A 144 -0.78 10.79 21.12
CA ARG A 144 -1.71 9.88 20.44
C ARG A 144 -1.04 9.37 19.18
N GLU A 145 -1.34 8.14 18.83
CA GLU A 145 -0.81 7.53 17.61
C GLU A 145 -1.89 6.80 16.84
N ALA A 146 -1.71 6.76 15.52
CA ALA A 146 -2.45 5.89 14.63
C ALA A 146 -1.49 5.29 13.60
N GLN A 147 -1.76 4.05 13.20
CA GLN A 147 -0.97 3.32 12.23
C GLN A 147 -1.77 3.06 10.97
N LEU A 148 -1.09 3.00 9.83
CA LEU A 148 -1.68 2.59 8.56
C LEU A 148 -0.66 1.87 7.69
N GLU A 149 -1.16 1.13 6.71
CA GLU A 149 -0.36 0.49 5.68
C GLU A 149 -0.60 1.18 4.33
N LEU A 150 0.48 1.55 3.64
CA LEU A 150 0.46 2.03 2.26
C LEU A 150 0.89 0.88 1.34
N LYS A 151 0.05 0.54 0.35
CA LYS A 151 0.38 -0.42 -0.72
C LYS A 151 0.50 0.31 -2.04
N VAL A 152 1.58 0.02 -2.76
CA VAL A 152 1.92 0.70 -4.00
C VAL A 152 1.54 -0.17 -5.19
N THR A 153 0.65 0.34 -6.04
CA THR A 153 0.19 -0.33 -7.26
C THR A 153 0.99 0.18 -8.46
N GLY A 154 1.35 -0.69 -9.42
CA GLY A 154 1.98 -0.26 -10.66
C GLY A 154 3.48 -0.49 -10.79
N SER A 155 4.09 -1.30 -9.92
CA SER A 155 5.09 -2.26 -10.46
C SER A 155 4.35 -3.14 -11.46
N SER A 156 4.96 -3.53 -12.58
CA SER A 156 4.35 -4.24 -13.71
C SER A 156 3.54 -5.52 -13.37
N ASP A 157 3.49 -5.91 -12.10
CA ASP A 157 2.73 -7.01 -11.51
C ASP A 157 1.26 -6.66 -11.15
N THR A 158 0.84 -5.39 -11.16
CA THR A 158 -0.56 -5.02 -10.81
C THR A 158 -1.52 -4.92 -12.01
N LEU A 159 -1.11 -5.27 -13.23
CA LEU A 159 -2.08 -5.46 -14.34
C LEU A 159 -2.85 -6.80 -14.26
N MET A 160 -2.72 -7.55 -13.17
CA MET A 160 -3.55 -8.73 -12.89
C MET A 160 -4.48 -8.58 -11.67
N GLY A 161 -4.54 -7.40 -11.02
CA GLY A 161 -5.13 -7.27 -9.69
C GLY A 161 -6.36 -6.36 -9.50
N LEU A 162 -6.84 -5.63 -10.51
CA LEU A 162 -8.10 -4.89 -10.37
C LEU A 162 -9.28 -5.85 -10.53
N GLN A 163 -9.80 -6.32 -9.39
CA GLN A 163 -11.04 -7.09 -9.31
C GLN A 163 -12.26 -6.14 -9.37
N PRO A 164 -13.16 -6.26 -10.37
CA PRO A 164 -14.44 -5.57 -10.40
C PRO A 164 -15.48 -6.39 -9.63
N SER A 165 -15.53 -6.25 -8.30
CA SER A 165 -16.38 -7.08 -7.43
C SER A 165 -17.85 -6.65 -7.31
N LEU A 166 -18.42 -5.83 -8.20
CA LEU A 166 -19.83 -5.39 -8.08
C LEU A 166 -20.74 -5.79 -9.26
N LEU A 167 -20.33 -6.74 -10.11
CA LEU A 167 -21.27 -7.44 -10.98
C LEU A 167 -21.34 -8.91 -10.57
N LEU A 168 -22.44 -9.27 -9.92
CA LEU A 168 -22.89 -10.65 -9.71
C LEU A 168 -22.92 -11.39 -11.06
N PHE A 169 -21.89 -12.18 -11.33
CA PHE A 169 -21.96 -13.29 -12.28
C PHE A 169 -21.51 -14.55 -11.55
N PRO A 170 -22.26 -15.67 -11.61
CA PRO A 170 -21.82 -16.91 -11.01
C PRO A 170 -20.60 -17.42 -11.78
N GLU A 171 -19.42 -17.37 -11.16
CA GLU A 171 -18.19 -17.90 -11.74
C GLU A 171 -18.33 -19.43 -11.89
N LYS A 172 -18.61 -19.89 -13.10
CA LYS A 172 -18.55 -21.33 -13.42
C LYS A 172 -17.10 -21.77 -13.36
N LYS A 173 -16.67 -22.32 -12.21
CA LYS A 173 -15.40 -23.05 -12.08
C LYS A 173 -15.38 -24.24 -13.04
N LYS A 174 -14.76 -24.08 -14.21
CA LYS A 174 -14.43 -25.20 -15.09
C LYS A 174 -13.28 -25.99 -14.46
N LYS A 175 -13.61 -27.03 -13.69
CA LYS A 175 -12.67 -28.11 -13.37
C LYS A 175 -12.19 -28.71 -14.69
N LYS A 176 -10.95 -28.41 -15.09
CA LYS A 176 -10.28 -29.14 -16.17
C LYS A 176 -10.06 -30.57 -15.65
N LYS A 177 -10.93 -31.50 -16.08
CA LYS A 177 -10.70 -32.92 -15.87
C LYS A 177 -9.52 -33.33 -16.77
N VAL A 178 -8.34 -33.46 -16.17
CA VAL A 178 -7.25 -34.19 -16.82
C VAL A 178 -7.72 -35.63 -16.91
N SER A 179 -7.85 -36.14 -18.14
CA SER A 179 -8.36 -37.48 -18.39
C SER A 179 -7.46 -38.51 -17.68
N LEU A 180 -8.07 -39.38 -16.88
CA LEU A 180 -7.40 -40.49 -16.19
C LEU A 180 -6.60 -41.38 -17.16
N GLY A 181 -6.97 -41.38 -18.45
CA GLY A 181 -6.22 -42.06 -19.51
C GLY A 181 -4.86 -41.44 -19.86
N PHE A 182 -4.66 -40.14 -19.62
CA PHE A 182 -3.36 -39.49 -19.86
C PHE A 182 -2.30 -39.94 -18.84
N PHE A 183 -2.72 -40.21 -17.60
CA PHE A 183 -1.83 -40.75 -16.56
C PHE A 183 -1.44 -42.21 -16.86
N LEU A 184 -2.39 -43.05 -17.27
CA LEU A 184 -2.09 -44.45 -17.65
C LEU A 184 -1.18 -44.57 -18.89
N PHE A 185 -1.25 -43.62 -19.82
CA PHE A 185 -0.38 -43.61 -21.00
C PHE A 185 1.09 -43.31 -20.66
N LEU A 186 1.35 -42.43 -19.68
CA LEU A 186 2.71 -42.13 -19.22
C LEU A 186 3.31 -43.30 -18.43
N ASP A 187 2.51 -44.00 -17.63
CA ASP A 187 2.97 -45.20 -16.92
C ASP A 187 3.29 -46.36 -17.87
N PHE A 188 2.57 -46.47 -18.99
CA PHE A 188 2.85 -47.46 -20.03
C PHE A 188 4.21 -47.22 -20.74
N LEU A 189 4.59 -45.96 -20.96
CA LEU A 189 5.87 -45.61 -21.58
C LEU A 189 7.07 -45.86 -20.65
N ARG A 190 6.84 -45.89 -19.33
CA ARG A 190 7.89 -46.14 -18.33
C ARG A 190 8.22 -47.63 -18.15
N GLY A 191 7.42 -48.54 -18.74
CA GLY A 191 7.57 -50.00 -18.59
C GLY A 191 7.93 -50.78 -19.85
N ALA A 192 8.11 -50.14 -21.01
CA ALA A 192 8.35 -50.85 -22.28
C ALA A 192 9.82 -51.25 -22.46
N SER A 193 10.09 -52.56 -22.39
CA SER A 193 11.42 -53.15 -22.70
C SER A 193 11.75 -53.03 -24.20
N PRO A 194 13.04 -52.97 -24.62
CA PRO A 194 13.46 -52.49 -25.95
C PRO A 194 13.04 -53.33 -27.18
N GLY A 195 12.28 -54.42 -27.00
CA GLY A 195 11.96 -55.38 -28.06
C GLY A 195 10.66 -55.16 -28.85
N MET A 196 9.84 -54.15 -28.53
CA MET A 196 8.50 -53.95 -29.12
C MET A 196 8.33 -52.62 -29.89
N VAL A 197 9.37 -52.14 -30.55
CA VAL A 197 9.37 -50.77 -31.12
C VAL A 197 8.81 -50.62 -32.53
N VAL A 198 8.47 -51.67 -33.27
CA VAL A 198 8.15 -51.49 -34.71
C VAL A 198 6.64 -51.34 -35.03
N PRO A 199 5.69 -52.05 -34.39
CA PRO A 199 4.26 -51.78 -34.63
C PRO A 199 3.72 -50.54 -33.90
N SER A 200 4.41 -50.11 -32.83
CA SER A 200 3.96 -49.03 -31.95
C SER A 200 4.17 -47.63 -32.56
N VAL A 201 5.14 -47.46 -33.46
CA VAL A 201 5.40 -46.19 -34.14
C VAL A 201 4.32 -45.88 -35.18
N ILE A 202 3.77 -46.91 -35.84
CA ILE A 202 2.75 -46.71 -36.89
C ILE A 202 1.41 -46.28 -36.26
N LEU A 203 0.99 -46.91 -35.16
CA LEU A 203 -0.24 -46.54 -34.44
C LEU A 203 -0.15 -45.15 -33.78
N THR A 204 1.03 -44.76 -33.31
CA THR A 204 1.24 -43.41 -32.77
C THR A 204 1.23 -42.34 -33.85
N VAL A 205 1.79 -42.60 -35.04
CA VAL A 205 1.74 -41.67 -36.17
C VAL A 205 0.30 -41.48 -36.68
N PHE A 206 -0.45 -42.56 -36.94
CA PHE A 206 -1.85 -42.46 -37.36
C PHE A 206 -2.74 -41.86 -36.26
N GLY A 207 -2.48 -42.18 -35.00
CA GLY A 207 -3.17 -41.60 -33.85
C GLY A 207 -2.94 -40.10 -33.72
N VAL A 208 -1.71 -39.62 -33.90
CA VAL A 208 -1.37 -38.19 -33.85
C VAL A 208 -1.96 -37.45 -35.05
N ILE A 209 -1.92 -38.02 -36.27
CA ILE A 209 -2.54 -37.42 -37.45
C ILE A 209 -4.07 -37.31 -37.27
N GLY A 210 -4.72 -38.37 -36.78
CA GLY A 210 -6.15 -38.38 -36.50
C GLY A 210 -6.53 -37.37 -35.40
N PHE A 211 -5.72 -37.26 -34.35
CA PHE A 211 -5.93 -36.30 -33.28
C PHE A 211 -5.75 -34.85 -33.77
N ILE A 212 -4.75 -34.56 -34.59
CA ILE A 212 -4.56 -33.25 -35.22
C ILE A 212 -5.76 -32.91 -36.12
N ALA A 213 -6.22 -33.84 -36.96
CA ALA A 213 -7.41 -33.64 -37.81
C ALA A 213 -8.68 -33.37 -36.98
N TYR A 214 -8.84 -34.09 -35.87
CA TYR A 214 -9.93 -33.88 -34.92
C TYR A 214 -9.86 -32.51 -34.25
N LEU A 215 -8.66 -32.06 -33.85
CA LEU A 215 -8.45 -30.72 -33.29
C LEU A 215 -8.72 -29.61 -34.33
N LEU A 216 -8.34 -29.84 -35.59
CA LEU A 216 -8.66 -28.92 -36.69
C LEU A 216 -10.17 -28.85 -36.95
N LYS A 217 -10.90 -29.97 -36.77
CA LYS A 217 -12.36 -30.04 -36.87
C LYS A 217 -13.06 -29.33 -35.70
N ILE A 218 -12.57 -29.50 -34.46
CA ILE A 218 -13.09 -28.80 -33.28
C ILE A 218 -12.90 -27.29 -33.37
N LYS A 219 -11.80 -26.82 -33.97
CA LYS A 219 -11.54 -25.37 -34.12
C LYS A 219 -12.39 -24.69 -35.20
N GLY A 220 -13.33 -25.39 -35.85
CA GLY A 220 -14.29 -24.79 -36.78
C GLY A 220 -13.65 -24.07 -37.98
N LYS A 221 -12.38 -24.36 -38.29
CA LYS A 221 -11.70 -23.77 -39.45
C LYS A 221 -12.09 -24.57 -40.69
N SER A 222 -13.12 -24.09 -41.37
CA SER A 222 -13.33 -24.41 -42.78
C SER A 222 -12.02 -24.14 -43.53
N PHE A 223 -11.51 -25.16 -44.23
CA PHE A 223 -10.33 -25.04 -45.08
C PHE A 223 -10.57 -23.95 -46.14
N PRO A 224 -9.62 -23.02 -46.38
CA PRO A 224 -9.70 -22.17 -47.55
C PRO A 224 -9.45 -23.03 -48.81
N LYS A 225 -10.53 -23.39 -49.51
CA LYS A 225 -10.52 -23.79 -50.93
C LYS A 225 -10.04 -22.61 -51.78
N LEU A 226 -8.74 -22.29 -51.79
CA LEU A 226 -8.18 -21.42 -52.84
C LEU A 226 -6.65 -21.47 -52.96
N GLN A 227 -6.08 -22.63 -53.33
CA GLN A 227 -4.78 -22.62 -54.01
C GLN A 227 -4.60 -23.67 -55.11
N GLU A 228 -5.68 -24.25 -55.65
CA GLU A 228 -5.56 -25.12 -56.83
C GLU A 228 -5.45 -24.35 -58.15
N ARG A 229 -5.93 -23.09 -58.22
CA ARG A 229 -5.87 -22.31 -59.48
C ARG A 229 -4.48 -21.75 -59.82
N LYS A 230 -3.51 -21.75 -58.91
CA LYS A 230 -2.14 -21.24 -59.18
C LYS A 230 -1.14 -22.33 -59.54
N ILE A 231 -1.41 -23.60 -59.21
CA ILE A 231 -0.48 -24.71 -59.48
C ILE A 231 -0.52 -25.12 -60.96
N TRP A 232 -1.70 -25.11 -61.59
CA TRP A 232 -1.83 -25.39 -63.04
C TRP A 232 -1.26 -24.29 -63.96
N VAL A 233 -1.07 -23.07 -63.46
CA VAL A 233 -0.47 -21.97 -64.23
C VAL A 233 1.06 -22.10 -64.26
N ILE A 234 1.67 -22.72 -63.25
CA ILE A 234 3.12 -22.94 -63.18
C ILE A 234 3.51 -24.20 -63.98
N ALA A 235 2.68 -25.25 -63.96
CA ALA A 235 2.94 -26.47 -64.72
C ALA A 235 2.86 -26.30 -66.27
N LYS A 236 2.22 -25.24 -66.77
CA LYS A 236 2.13 -24.93 -68.21
C LYS A 236 3.26 -24.03 -68.74
N LYS A 237 4.21 -23.60 -67.90
CA LYS A 237 5.27 -22.64 -68.28
C LYS A 237 6.68 -23.22 -68.32
N LEU A 238 6.82 -24.55 -68.24
CA LEU A 238 8.08 -25.24 -68.49
C LEU A 238 8.10 -25.72 -69.96
N PRO A 239 9.00 -25.22 -70.80
CA PRO A 239 9.25 -25.81 -72.12
C PRO A 239 9.96 -27.16 -71.94
N PHE A 240 9.49 -28.18 -72.67
CA PHE A 240 10.31 -29.35 -73.02
C PHE A 240 11.34 -28.95 -74.07
#